data_AF-A0A9E3TTW7-F1
#
_entry.id   AF-A0A9E3TTW7-F1
#
_cell.length_a   1.000
_cell.length_b   1.000
_cell.length_c   1.000
_cell.angle_alpha   90.00
_cell.angle_beta   90.00
_cell.angle_gamma   90.00
#
_symmetry.space_group_name_H-M   'P 1'
#
loop_
_entity.id
_entity.type
_entity.pdbx_description
1 polymer ?
#
loop_
_entity_poly.entity_id
_entity_poly.type
_entity_poly.pdbx_seq_one_letter_code
_entity_poly.pdbx_strand_id
1 'polypeptide(L)' 'MLKRRFEFVSGKSYKFWEIAVSGCQVTVTFGRIGTDGQSQAKTFHNDDEAARHAAKQVAAKTKKGYAEVDCSEVATA' A
#
# COMPACT_ATOMS: atom_id res chain seq x y z
N MET A 1 8.20 -3.18 10.82
CA MET A 1 7.04 -3.48 9.93
C MET A 1 6.85 -2.25 9.07
N LEU A 2 7.18 -2.31 7.78
CA LEU A 2 6.97 -1.17 6.89
C LEU A 2 5.59 -1.34 6.26
N LYS A 3 4.67 -0.43 6.56
CA LYS A 3 3.31 -0.45 6.03
C LYS A 3 3.02 0.90 5.40
N ARG A 4 2.77 0.91 4.09
CA ARG A 4 2.42 2.09 3.33
C ARG A 4 1.00 1.97 2.83
N ARG A 5 0.21 3.02 3.01
CA ARG A 5 -1.16 3.08 2.54
C ARG A 5 -1.27 4.16 1.47
N PHE A 6 -2.13 3.89 0.51
CA PHE A 6 -2.37 4.72 -0.64
C PHE A 6 -3.86 4.81 -0.86
N GLU A 7 -4.33 6.01 -1.12
CA GLU A 7 -5.75 6.26 -1.29
C GLU A 7 -5.97 6.95 -2.63
N PHE A 8 -7.03 6.53 -3.30
CA PHE A 8 -7.43 7.04 -4.59
C PHE A 8 -8.91 7.35 -4.55
N VAL A 9 -9.22 8.64 -4.64
CA VAL A 9 -10.59 9.14 -4.62
C VAL A 9 -10.98 9.52 -6.03
N SER A 10 -12.02 8.87 -6.54
CA SER A 10 -12.60 9.18 -7.84
C SER A 10 -14.08 9.52 -7.65
N GLY A 11 -14.38 10.82 -7.52
CA GLY A 11 -15.72 11.33 -7.29
C GLY A 11 -16.32 10.78 -5.99
N LYS A 12 -17.24 9.82 -6.09
CA LYS A 12 -17.91 9.16 -4.96
C LYS A 12 -17.33 7.78 -4.60
N SER A 13 -16.30 7.33 -5.32
CA SER A 13 -15.65 6.04 -5.08
C SER A 13 -14.29 6.25 -4.43
N TYR A 14 -14.18 5.87 -3.17
CA TYR A 14 -12.94 5.86 -2.42
C TYR A 14 -12.32 4.47 -2.55
N LYS A 15 -11.11 4.40 -3.11
CA LYS A 15 -10.33 3.17 -3.20
C LYS A 15 -9.12 3.30 -2.31
N PHE A 16 -8.78 2.25 -1.59
CA PHE A 16 -7.55 2.17 -0.82
C PHE A 16 -6.69 1.03 -1.38
N TRP A 17 -5.39 1.21 -1.29
CA TRP A 17 -4.37 0.26 -1.64
C TRP A 17 -3.28 0.36 -0.59
N GLU A 18 -2.85 -0.75 -0.03
CA GLU A 18 -2.00 -0.80 1.14
C GLU A 18 -0.97 -1.89 0.89
N ILE A 19 0.27 -1.63 1.24
CA ILE A 19 1.37 -2.58 1.11
C ILE A 19 2.13 -2.64 2.43
N ALA A 20 2.18 -3.83 3.01
CA ALA A 20 2.90 -4.15 4.23
C ALA A 20 4.03 -5.12 3.90
N VAL A 21 5.24 -4.80 4.33
CA VAL A 21 6.42 -5.65 4.20
C VAL A 21 6.86 -6.09 5.59
N SER A 22 6.89 -7.42 5.77
CA SER A 22 7.28 -8.11 6.99
C SER A 22 8.39 -9.10 6.64
N GLY A 23 9.65 -8.65 6.75
CA GLY A 23 10.82 -9.43 6.35
C GLY A 23 10.72 -9.81 4.86
N CYS A 24 10.60 -11.11 4.59
CA CYS A 24 10.48 -11.65 3.24
C CYS A 24 9.02 -11.71 2.72
N GLN A 25 8.02 -11.31 3.52
CA GLN A 25 6.61 -11.36 3.11
C GLN A 25 6.08 -9.97 2.78
N VAL A 26 5.43 -9.83 1.64
CA VAL A 26 4.73 -8.62 1.21
C VAL A 26 3.24 -8.89 1.18
N THR A 27 2.47 -8.18 2.00
CA THR A 27 1.02 -8.20 2.00
C THR A 27 0.49 -6.94 1.34
N VAL A 28 -0.28 -7.10 0.27
CA VAL A 28 -0.93 -6.02 -0.47
C VAL A 28 -2.43 -6.11 -0.23
N THR A 29 -3.03 -5.10 0.40
CA THR A 29 -4.47 -5.03 0.62
C THR A 29 -5.06 -3.92 -0.22
N PHE A 30 -6.07 -4.20 -1.03
CA PHE A 30 -6.70 -3.21 -1.88
C PHE A 30 -8.19 -3.40 -1.94
N GLY A 31 -8.92 -2.30 -2.04
CA GLY A 31 -10.37 -2.37 -2.01
C GLY A 31 -11.02 -1.02 -2.17
N ARG A 32 -12.34 -1.04 -2.07
CA ARG A 32 -13.14 0.18 -1.98
C ARG A 32 -13.42 0.42 -0.49
N ILE A 33 -13.24 1.65 -0.03
CA ILE A 33 -13.56 2.02 1.35
C ILE A 33 -15.07 1.80 1.53
N GLY A 34 -15.44 0.94 2.48
CA GLY A 34 -16.83 0.48 2.68
C GLY A 34 -17.17 -0.91 2.12
N THR A 35 -16.18 -1.66 1.61
CA THR A 35 -16.32 -3.08 1.22
C THR A 35 -15.23 -3.91 1.89
N ASP A 36 -15.41 -5.25 1.95
CA ASP A 36 -14.42 -6.19 2.50
C ASP A 36 -13.02 -6.07 1.85
N GLY A 37 -12.96 -5.61 0.59
CA GLY A 37 -11.71 -5.49 -0.15
C GLY A 37 -11.06 -6.84 -0.43
N GLN A 38 -9.80 -6.81 -0.86
CA GLN A 38 -9.00 -8.00 -1.16
C GLN A 38 -7.58 -7.83 -0.62
N SER A 39 -7.08 -8.87 0.04
CA SER A 39 -5.68 -8.94 0.50
C SER A 39 -4.94 -10.05 -0.23
N GLN A 40 -3.77 -9.71 -0.78
CA GLN A 40 -2.81 -10.64 -1.37
C GLN A 40 -1.53 -10.62 -0.56
N ALA A 41 -1.23 -11.71 0.13
CA ALA A 41 0.09 -11.94 0.70
C ALA A 41 0.96 -12.69 -0.30
N LYS A 42 2.21 -12.26 -0.43
CA LYS A 42 3.21 -12.88 -1.30
C LYS A 42 4.53 -12.98 -0.57
N THR A 43 5.06 -14.18 -0.46
CA THR A 43 6.32 -14.45 0.22
C THR A 43 7.44 -14.54 -0.81
N PHE A 44 8.54 -13.86 -0.53
CA PHE A 44 9.76 -13.83 -1.31
C PHE A 44 10.87 -14.61 -0.59
N HIS A 45 11.93 -14.92 -1.32
CA HIS A 45 13.08 -15.62 -0.75
C HIS A 45 13.97 -14.72 0.13
N ASN A 46 14.05 -13.42 -0.20
CA ASN A 46 14.89 -12.45 0.50
C ASN A 46 14.09 -11.20 0.89
N ASP A 47 14.49 -10.54 1.98
CA ASP A 47 13.91 -9.28 2.43
C ASP A 47 14.20 -8.13 1.45
N ASP A 48 15.40 -8.09 0.85
CA ASP A 48 15.75 -7.10 -0.19
C ASP A 48 14.82 -7.22 -1.40
N GLU A 49 14.46 -8.44 -1.80
CA GLU A 49 13.57 -8.68 -2.93
C GLU A 49 12.13 -8.23 -2.60
N ALA A 50 11.66 -8.53 -1.39
CA ALA A 50 10.38 -8.06 -0.87
C ALA A 50 10.31 -6.52 -0.83
N ALA A 51 11.36 -5.87 -0.31
CA ALA A 51 11.47 -4.42 -0.23
C ALA A 51 11.54 -3.76 -1.62
N ARG A 52 12.34 -4.31 -2.54
CA ARG A 52 12.43 -3.83 -3.94
C ARG A 52 11.11 -3.99 -4.68
N HIS A 53 10.43 -5.12 -4.50
CA HIS A 53 9.13 -5.37 -5.12
C HIS A 53 8.09 -4.37 -4.58
N ALA A 54 8.07 -4.14 -3.27
CA ALA A 54 7.21 -3.15 -2.66
C ALA A 54 7.50 -1.73 -3.17
N ALA A 55 8.76 -1.30 -3.19
CA ALA A 55 9.16 0.01 -3.69
C ALA A 55 8.78 0.22 -5.18
N LYS A 56 8.93 -0.81 -6.03
CA LYS A 56 8.48 -0.77 -7.43
C LYS A 56 6.97 -0.60 -7.53
N GLN A 57 6.19 -1.33 -6.73
CA GLN A 57 4.74 -1.20 -6.72
C GLN A 57 4.29 0.18 -6.25
N VAL A 58 4.93 0.70 -5.19
CA VAL A 58 4.72 2.05 -4.68
C VAL A 58 4.99 3.09 -5.77
N ALA A 59 6.17 3.07 -6.39
CA ALA A 59 6.53 4.03 -7.43
C ALA A 59 5.55 4.02 -8.62
N ALA A 60 5.11 2.82 -9.03
CA ALA A 60 4.10 2.68 -10.09
C ALA A 60 2.73 3.24 -9.67
N LYS A 61 2.34 3.08 -8.39
CA LYS A 61 1.07 3.59 -7.86
C LYS A 61 1.09 5.11 -7.66
N THR A 62 2.16 5.66 -7.09
CA THR A 62 2.35 7.11 -6.95
C THR A 62 2.32 7.80 -8.31
N LYS A 63 2.98 7.22 -9.33
CA LYS A 63 2.94 7.74 -10.70
C LYS A 63 1.54 7.71 -11.33
N LYS A 64 0.67 6.81 -10.86
CA LYS A 64 -0.72 6.68 -11.33
C LYS A 64 -1.68 7.66 -10.65
N GLY A 65 -1.19 8.52 -9.76
CA GLY A 65 -2.00 9.51 -9.03
C GLY A 65 -2.64 8.95 -7.76
N TYR A 66 -2.14 7.82 -7.23
CA TYR A 66 -2.50 7.41 -5.87
C TYR A 66 -1.75 8.31 -4.88
N ALA A 67 -2.48 8.91 -3.95
CA ALA A 67 -1.88 9.66 -2.85
C ALA A 67 -1.31 8.66 -1.84
N GLU A 68 0.01 8.69 -1.61
CA GLU A 68 0.61 7.96 -0.49
C GLU A 68 0.12 8.63 0.78
N VAL A 69 -0.70 7.91 1.54
CA VAL A 69 -1.11 8.28 2.89
C VAL A 69 -0.19 7.49 3.79
N ASP A 70 1.07 7.94 3.85
CA ASP A 70 1.96 7.47 4.91
C ASP A 70 1.28 7.88 6.21
N CYS A 71 0.98 6.92 7.07
CA CYS A 71 0.46 7.21 8.39
C CYS A 71 1.61 7.77 9.26
N SER A 72 2.20 8.88 8.83
CA SER A 72 2.92 9.82 9.68
C SER A 72 1.95 10.96 9.99
N GLU A 73 0.89 10.65 10.73
CA GLU A 73 0.08 11.69 11.32
C GLU A 73 0.89 12.31 12.47
N VAL A 74 1.48 13.48 12.21
CA VAL A 74 1.41 14.60 13.16
C VAL A 74 1.14 15.88 12.38
N ALA A 75 -0.07 15.98 11.83
CA ALA A 75 -0.74 17.27 11.69
C ALA A 75 -1.56 17.49 12.96
N THR A 76 -0.94 18.08 13.99
CA THR A 76 -1.56 18.77 15.13
C THR A 76 -0.40 19.57 15.76
N ALA A 77 -0.35 20.89 15.83
CA ALA A 77 -1.32 21.96 15.63
C ALA A 77 -0.59 23.23 15.14
#